data_AF-A0A1Y3BZ12-F1
#
_entry.id   AF-A0A1Y3BZ12-F1
#
_cell.length_a   1.000
_cell.length_b   1.000
_cell.length_c   1.000
_cell.angle_alpha   90.00
_cell.angle_beta   90.00
_cell.angle_gamma   90.00
#
_symmetry.space_group_name_H-M   'P 1'
#
loop_
_entity.id
_entity.type
_entity.pdbx_description
1 polymer ?
#
loop_
_entity_poly.entity_id
_entity_poly.type
_entity_poly.pdbx_seq_one_letter_code
_entity_poly.pdbx_strand_id
1 'polypeptide(L)'
;MSRRGTAEEKTAKSDPIYRNRLVNMLVNRILKHGKKSLAYQNYLSTVKKIQQKDRNKSTICFTSSNTWSHSGYSSKSKTCR
;
A
#
# COMPACT_ATOMS: atom_id res chain seq x y z
N MET A 1 18.71 3.75 -12.47
CA MET A 1 18.88 5.22 -12.57
C MET A 1 17.94 5.75 -13.64
N SER A 2 17.25 6.87 -13.39
CA SER A 2 16.20 7.43 -14.29
C SER A 2 16.66 7.62 -15.76
N ARG A 3 17.94 7.90 -15.99
CA ARG A 3 18.48 8.17 -17.34
C ARG A 3 19.08 6.95 -18.07
N ARG A 4 19.29 5.81 -17.39
CA ARG A 4 20.09 4.69 -17.93
C ARG A 4 19.27 3.43 -18.28
N GLY A 5 17.94 3.50 -18.17
CA GLY A 5 17.02 2.38 -18.44
C GLY A 5 15.90 2.28 -17.40
N THR A 6 14.89 1.46 -17.69
CA THR A 6 13.84 1.11 -16.73
C THR A 6 14.46 0.38 -15.55
N ALA A 7 14.26 0.90 -14.34
CA ALA A 7 14.70 0.22 -13.13
C ALA A 7 13.84 -1.04 -12.92
N GLU A 8 14.48 -2.15 -12.55
CA GLU A 8 13.76 -3.36 -12.18
C GLU A 8 12.80 -3.08 -11.03
N GLU A 9 11.56 -3.57 -11.17
CA GLU A 9 10.58 -3.45 -10.11
C GLU A 9 10.98 -4.38 -8.96
N LYS A 10 11.22 -3.79 -7.79
CA LYS A 10 11.53 -4.56 -6.59
C LYS A 10 10.27 -5.34 -6.19
N THR A 11 10.34 -6.66 -6.25
CA THR A 11 9.28 -7.52 -5.73
C THR A 11 9.10 -7.28 -4.24
N ALA A 12 7.96 -6.70 -3.85
CA ALA A 12 7.62 -6.53 -2.44
C ALA A 12 7.43 -7.91 -1.81
N LYS A 13 8.24 -8.23 -0.79
CA LYS A 13 8.11 -9.48 -0.01
C LYS A 13 6.74 -9.54 0.65
N SER A 14 6.23 -10.74 0.91
CA SER A 14 5.05 -10.90 1.76
C SER A 14 5.40 -10.55 3.21
N ASP A 15 4.44 -9.95 3.92
CA ASP A 15 4.57 -9.71 5.34
C ASP A 15 4.66 -11.03 6.13
N PRO A 16 5.53 -11.17 7.14
CA PRO A 16 5.65 -12.42 7.91
C PRO A 16 4.40 -12.75 8.74
N ILE A 17 3.63 -11.74 9.17
CA ILE A 17 2.47 -11.90 10.06
C ILE A 17 1.22 -12.16 9.23
N TYR A 18 0.97 -11.35 8.20
CA TYR A 18 -0.25 -11.44 7.40
C TYR A 18 -0.11 -12.20 6.07
N ARG A 19 1.12 -12.56 5.68
CA ARG A 19 1.45 -13.21 4.39
C ARG A 19 0.84 -12.51 3.16
N ASN A 20 0.55 -11.21 3.28
CA ASN A 20 -0.14 -10.44 2.25
C ASN A 20 0.79 -9.34 1.71
N ARG A 21 0.90 -9.26 0.38
CA ARG A 21 1.70 -8.23 -0.32
C ARG A 21 1.07 -6.84 -0.24
N LEU A 22 -0.26 -6.74 -0.26
CA LEU A 22 -0.98 -5.47 -0.17
C LEU A 22 -0.72 -4.76 1.16
N VAL A 23 -0.77 -5.52 2.25
CA VAL A 23 -0.51 -5.01 3.61
C VAL A 23 0.92 -4.49 3.72
N ASN A 24 1.90 -5.25 3.22
CA ASN A 24 3.30 -4.80 3.24
C ASN A 24 3.50 -3.51 2.41
N MET A 25 2.87 -3.39 1.23
CA MET A 25 2.94 -2.17 0.43
C MET A 25 2.35 -0.96 1.17
N LEU A 26 1.24 -1.14 1.89
CA LEU A 26 0.62 -0.07 2.68
C LEU A 26 1.50 0.36 3.85
N VAL A 27 2.03 -0.59 4.62
CA VAL A 27 2.92 -0.30 5.76
C VAL A 27 4.18 0.44 5.30
N ASN A 28 4.78 0.03 4.18
CA ASN A 28 5.97 0.70 3.63
C ASN A 28 5.69 2.15 3.15
N ARG A 29 4.46 2.48 2.77
CA ARG A 29 4.06 3.85 2.40
C ARG A 29 3.80 4.74 3.62
N ILE A 30 3.27 4.16 4.70
CA ILE A 30 2.97 4.87 5.96
C ILE A 30 4.24 5.04 6.81
N LEU A 31 5.24 4.18 6.60
CA LEU A 31 6.51 4.20 7.30
C LEU A 31 7.20 5.56 7.19
N LYS A 32 7.25 6.31 8.29
CA LYS A 32 8.03 7.54 8.41
C LYS A 32 9.33 7.28 9.20
N HIS A 33 10.42 7.90 8.76
CA HIS A 33 11.74 7.85 9.42
C HIS A 33 12.29 6.44 9.65
N GLY A 34 11.88 5.44 8.86
CA GLY A 34 12.33 4.05 9.00
C GLY A 34 11.81 3.30 10.24
N LYS A 35 10.90 3.90 11.03
CA LYS A 35 10.40 3.30 12.28
C LYS A 35 9.33 2.23 12.01
N LYS A 36 9.77 0.98 11.75
CA LYS A 36 8.88 -0.12 11.37
C LYS A 36 7.86 -0.49 12.45
N SER A 37 8.31 -0.62 13.70
CA SER A 37 7.43 -0.99 14.82
C SER A 37 6.22 -0.04 14.95
N LEU A 38 6.46 1.27 14.86
CA LEU A 38 5.41 2.29 14.96
C LEU A 38 4.42 2.23 13.79
N ALA A 39 4.89 1.93 12.58
CA ALA A 39 4.02 1.77 11.42
C ALA A 39 3.07 0.57 11.57
N TYR A 40 3.56 -0.56 12.10
CA TYR A 40 2.71 -1.71 12.40
C TYR A 40 1.70 -1.41 13.51
N GLN A 41 2.11 -0.73 14.58
CA GLN A 41 1.20 -0.35 15.67
C GLN A 41 0.05 0.55 15.17
N ASN A 42 0.37 1.55 14.35
CA ASN A 42 -0.64 2.42 13.75
C ASN A 42 -1.57 1.64 12.81
N TYR A 43 -1.03 0.76 11.98
CA TYR A 43 -1.82 -0.09 11.08
C TYR A 43 -2.77 -1.03 11.84
N LEU A 44 -2.28 -1.76 12.85
CA LEU A 44 -3.10 -2.66 13.65
C LEU A 44 -4.21 -1.91 14.39
N SER A 45 -3.91 -0.71 14.89
CA SER A 45 -4.88 0.15 15.57
C SER A 45 -5.99 0.64 14.62
N THR A 46 -5.67 1.02 13.38
CA THR A 46 -6.69 1.46 12.40
C THR A 46 -7.56 0.30 11.94
N VAL A 47 -6.95 -0.86 11.67
CA VAL A 47 -7.68 -2.09 11.30
C VAL A 47 -8.68 -2.47 12.40
N LYS A 48 -8.29 -2.42 13.67
CA LYS A 48 -9.18 -2.70 14.80
C LYS A 48 -10.37 -1.73 14.86
N LYS A 49 -10.13 -0.43 14.62
CA LYS A 49 -11.20 0.59 14.58
C LYS A 49 -12.17 0.37 13.41
N ILE A 50 -11.66 0.00 12.25
CA ILE A 50 -12.50 -0.29 11.06
C ILE A 50 -13.37 -1.53 11.30
N GLN A 51 -12.83 -2.58 11.91
CA GLN A 51 -13.61 -3.78 12.28
C GLN A 51 -14.74 -3.50 13.27
N GLN A 52 -14.57 -2.49 14.14
CA GLN A 52 -15.63 -2.09 15.06
C GLN A 52 -16.72 -1.28 14.35
N LYS A 53 -16.36 -0.52 13.32
CA LYS A 53 -17.29 0.32 12.55
C LYS A 53 -18.08 -0.49 11.52
N ASP A 54 -17.42 -1.45 10.86
CA ASP A 54 -18.00 -2.30 9.84
C ASP A 54 -17.97 -3.77 10.27
N ARG A 55 -19.13 -4.46 10.20
CA ARG A 55 -19.23 -5.92 10.46
C ARG A 55 -18.50 -6.79 9.43
N ASN A 56 -18.02 -6.20 8.33
CA ASN A 56 -17.33 -6.92 7.26
C ASN A 56 -15.86 -7.17 7.58
N LYS A 57 -15.33 -8.32 7.13
CA LYS A 57 -13.91 -8.67 7.27
C LYS A 57 -13.03 -7.54 6.71
N SER A 58 -12.15 -7.00 7.54
CA SER A 58 -11.33 -5.82 7.21
C SER A 58 -10.56 -5.96 5.88
N THR A 59 -10.12 -7.17 5.54
CA THR A 59 -9.38 -7.45 4.30
C THR A 59 -10.19 -7.15 3.03
N ILE A 60 -11.51 -7.40 3.04
CA ILE A 60 -12.39 -7.17 1.88
C ILE A 60 -12.54 -5.67 1.62
N CYS A 61 -12.64 -4.86 2.68
CA CYS A 61 -12.73 -3.40 2.59
C CYS A 61 -11.46 -2.79 1.97
N PHE A 62 -10.28 -3.34 2.27
CA PHE A 62 -9.03 -2.87 1.66
C PHE A 62 -8.94 -3.22 0.17
N THR A 63 -9.43 -4.39 -0.24
CA THR A 63 -9.44 -4.78 -1.66
C THR A 63 -10.40 -3.92 -2.47
N SER A 64 -11.63 -3.68 -1.98
CA SER A 64 -12.63 -2.86 -2.66
C SER A 64 -12.24 -1.38 -2.71
N SER A 65 -11.62 -0.87 -1.65
CA SER A 65 -11.11 0.51 -1.62
C SER A 65 -9.95 0.70 -2.59
N ASN A 66 -9.06 -0.28 -2.68
CA ASN A 66 -7.94 -0.23 -3.61
C ASN A 66 -8.42 -0.29 -5.06
N THR A 67 -9.40 -1.14 -5.40
CA THR A 67 -9.96 -1.17 -6.77
C THR A 67 -10.62 0.14 -7.15
N TRP A 68 -11.31 0.81 -6.21
CA TRP A 68 -11.95 2.10 -6.52
C TRP A 68 -10.94 3.24 -6.67
N SER A 69 -9.79 3.13 -6.01
CA SER A 69 -8.72 4.13 -6.08
C SER A 69 -7.85 4.03 -7.34
N HIS A 70 -7.96 2.95 -8.12
CA HIS A 70 -7.22 2.82 -9.38
C HIS A 70 -7.94 3.60 -10.48
N SER A 71 -7.33 4.71 -10.92
CA SER A 71 -7.81 5.45 -12.08
C SER A 71 -7.61 4.61 -13.35
N GLY A 72 -8.70 4.35 -14.10
CA GLY A 72 -8.63 3.65 -15.39
C GLY A 72 -7.91 4.44 -16.49
N TYR A 73 -7.77 5.75 -16.32
CA TYR A 73 -7.13 6.65 -17.28
C TYR A 73 -6.16 7.61 -16.59
N SER A 74 -4.97 7.78 -17.16
CA SER A 74 -3.96 8.74 -16.72
C SER A 74 -3.37 9.44 -17.93
N SER A 75 -3.62 10.75 -18.06
CA SER A 75 -3.09 11.56 -19.16
C SER A 75 -1.73 12.15 -18.77
N LYS A 76 -0.70 11.90 -19.57
CA LYS A 76 0.63 12.55 -19.44
C LYS A 76 0.89 13.44 -20.64
N SER A 77 1.22 14.71 -20.40
CA SER A 77 1.69 15.63 -21.44
C SER A 77 3.10 15.22 -21.90
N LYS A 78 3.32 15.22 -23.22
CA LYS A 78 4.66 15.09 -23.80
C LYS A 78 5.33 16.46 -23.68
N THR A 79 6.16 16.67 -22.66
CA THR A 79 7.06 17.83 -22.65
C THR A 79 8.21 17.55 -23.62
N CYS A 80 8.31 18.35 -24.69
CA CYS A 80 9.45 18.33 -25.61
C CYS A 80 10.74 18.53 -24.81
N ARG A 81 11.76 17.73 -25.13
CA ARG A 81 13.10 17.82 -24.56
C ARG A 81 14.03 18.50 -25.53
#